data_AF-A0A975DBH4-F1
#
_entry.id   AF-A0A975DBH4-F1
#
_cell.length_a   1.000
_cell.length_b   1.000
_cell.length_c   1.000
_cell.angle_alpha   90.00
_cell.angle_beta   90.00
_cell.angle_gamma   90.00
#
_symmetry.space_group_name_H-M   'P 1'
#
loop_
_entity.id
_entity.type
_entity.pdbx_description
1 polymer ?
#
loop_
_entity_poly.entity_id
_entity_poly.type
_entity_poly.pdbx_seq_one_letter_code
_entity_poly.pdbx_strand_id
1 'polypeptide(L)'
;MGLYPEQYGLPDDAEIKDINAFKKKINWGEIPAFFQLVGKAIADAEGFIHYGFDNAFKKLVDRKNWNYDLLGIADTADRTLPEHAIEPIRPPKICLYHVFNKNGYELLAFPYVNNLLVDDYREGDPQLEFKRWDPSQMKKLVRIPELHKFIAFTLNKGDDADMALIIHAHNVVNRMISMLQQELIVNEIRGLSIDQAFKRQERHPELKPEEAILSGQLQKNG
;
A
#
# COMPACT_ATOMS: atom_id res chain seq x y z
N MET A 1 5.37 -17.40 15.63
CA MET A 1 5.69 -17.87 14.26
C MET A 1 6.21 -16.66 13.52
N GLY A 2 7.39 -16.78 12.92
CA GLY A 2 7.98 -15.69 12.15
C GLY A 2 7.14 -15.31 10.92
N LEU A 3 7.44 -14.17 10.33
CA LEU A 3 6.75 -13.66 9.13
C LEU A 3 7.01 -14.53 7.90
N TYR A 4 8.08 -15.31 7.91
CA TYR A 4 8.42 -16.30 6.89
C TYR A 4 8.46 -17.71 7.48
N PRO A 5 8.15 -18.75 6.69
CA PRO A 5 8.41 -20.14 7.06
C PRO A 5 9.87 -20.37 7.50
N GLU A 6 10.09 -21.10 8.59
CA GLU A 6 11.43 -21.33 9.17
C GLU A 6 12.40 -21.96 8.17
N GLN A 7 11.91 -22.83 7.28
CA GLN A 7 12.72 -23.47 6.24
C GLN A 7 13.38 -22.49 5.25
N TYR A 8 12.87 -21.26 5.14
CA TYR A 8 13.43 -20.25 4.24
C TYR A 8 14.71 -19.63 4.81
N GLY A 9 14.91 -19.71 6.14
CA GLY A 9 16.07 -19.09 6.80
C GLY A 9 16.12 -17.56 6.68
N LEU A 10 14.96 -16.93 6.48
CA LEU A 10 14.81 -15.47 6.40
C LEU A 10 14.41 -14.91 7.77
N PRO A 11 15.01 -13.79 8.21
CA PRO A 11 14.59 -13.14 9.45
C PRO A 11 13.24 -12.42 9.28
N ASP A 12 12.57 -12.09 10.39
CA ASP A 12 11.28 -11.39 10.35
C ASP A 12 11.39 -9.97 9.76
N ASP A 13 12.53 -9.32 9.95
CA ASP A 13 12.85 -8.00 9.39
C ASP A 13 13.55 -8.08 8.03
N ALA A 14 13.48 -9.23 7.33
CA ALA A 14 14.07 -9.40 6.01
C ALA A 14 13.63 -8.28 5.04
N GLU A 15 14.62 -7.69 4.39
CA GLU A 15 14.46 -6.70 3.33
C GLU A 15 14.45 -7.38 1.95
N ILE A 16 14.10 -6.63 0.92
CA ILE A 16 14.10 -7.15 -0.46
C ILE A 16 15.47 -7.71 -0.89
N LYS A 17 16.57 -7.20 -0.31
CA LYS A 17 17.93 -7.69 -0.57
C LYS A 17 18.12 -9.14 -0.11
N ASP A 18 17.49 -9.52 1.00
CA ASP A 18 17.58 -10.86 1.59
C ASP A 18 16.76 -11.85 0.75
N ILE A 19 15.59 -11.43 0.29
CA ILE A 19 14.75 -12.20 -0.64
C ILE A 19 15.46 -12.43 -1.98
N ASN A 20 16.13 -11.40 -2.51
CA ASN A 20 16.95 -11.51 -3.73
C ASN A 20 18.15 -12.45 -3.54
N ALA A 21 18.83 -12.39 -2.39
CA ALA A 21 19.92 -13.30 -2.06
C ALA A 21 19.42 -14.75 -1.95
N PHE A 22 18.25 -14.95 -1.36
CA PHE A 22 17.59 -16.25 -1.29
C PHE A 22 17.27 -16.79 -2.69
N LYS A 23 16.68 -15.98 -3.58
CA LYS A 23 16.41 -16.39 -4.98
C LYS A 23 17.70 -16.78 -5.72
N LYS A 24 18.76 -16.00 -5.59
CA LYS A 24 20.08 -16.32 -6.18
C LYS A 24 20.63 -17.63 -5.68
N LYS A 25 20.47 -17.93 -4.38
CA LYS A 25 20.94 -19.19 -3.79
C LYS A 25 20.23 -20.40 -4.40
N ILE A 26 18.91 -20.31 -4.61
CA ILE A 26 18.11 -21.39 -5.23
C ILE A 26 18.50 -21.57 -6.72
N ASN A 27 18.68 -20.46 -7.43
CA ASN A 27 18.87 -20.44 -8.89
C ASN A 27 20.32 -20.28 -9.34
N TRP A 28 21.29 -20.64 -8.50
CA TRP A 28 22.72 -20.61 -8.86
C TRP A 28 23.21 -19.25 -9.38
N GLY A 29 22.65 -18.16 -8.86
CA GLY A 29 23.01 -16.78 -9.17
C GLY A 29 22.10 -16.07 -10.17
N GLU A 30 21.25 -16.80 -10.91
CA GLU A 30 20.33 -16.19 -11.87
C GLU A 30 19.01 -15.76 -11.23
N ILE A 31 18.53 -14.56 -11.55
CA ILE A 31 17.20 -14.09 -11.15
C ILE A 31 16.34 -13.93 -12.41
N PRO A 32 15.24 -14.69 -12.57
CA PRO A 32 14.34 -14.57 -13.71
C PRO A 32 13.74 -13.16 -13.85
N ALA A 33 13.53 -12.71 -15.09
CA ALA A 33 13.02 -11.37 -15.38
C ALA A 33 11.67 -11.06 -14.69
N PHE A 34 10.78 -12.06 -14.57
CA PHE A 34 9.49 -11.85 -13.91
C PHE A 34 9.64 -11.57 -12.41
N PHE A 35 10.53 -12.30 -11.74
CA PHE A 35 10.88 -12.04 -10.34
C PHE A 35 11.51 -10.66 -10.19
N GLN A 36 12.43 -10.28 -11.07
CA GLN A 36 13.06 -8.95 -11.03
C GLN A 36 12.04 -7.81 -11.19
N LEU A 37 11.06 -7.98 -12.10
CA LEU A 37 10.00 -6.98 -12.34
C LEU A 37 9.19 -6.72 -11.06
N VAL A 38 8.74 -7.78 -10.40
CA VAL A 38 7.93 -7.69 -9.18
C VAL A 38 8.80 -7.23 -8.00
N GLY A 39 9.98 -7.82 -7.86
CA GLY A 39 10.92 -7.52 -6.78
C GLY A 39 11.40 -6.08 -6.80
N LYS A 40 11.66 -5.50 -7.97
CA LYS A 40 12.01 -4.08 -8.09
C LYS A 40 10.89 -3.16 -7.60
N ALA A 41 9.64 -3.44 -7.96
CA ALA A 41 8.51 -2.62 -7.53
C ALA A 41 8.27 -2.72 -6.01
N ILE A 42 8.52 -3.88 -5.41
CA ILE A 42 8.46 -4.05 -3.96
C ILE A 42 9.63 -3.32 -3.29
N ALA A 43 10.84 -3.39 -3.85
CA ALA A 43 11.99 -2.62 -3.39
C ALA A 43 11.73 -1.11 -3.40
N ASP A 44 11.07 -0.59 -4.45
CA ASP A 44 10.70 0.83 -4.55
C ASP A 44 9.70 1.21 -3.44
N ALA A 45 8.70 0.36 -3.18
CA ALA A 45 7.73 0.56 -2.12
C ALA A 45 8.35 0.46 -0.71
N GLU A 46 9.29 -0.46 -0.50
CA GLU A 46 10.08 -0.59 0.73
C GLU A 46 11.01 0.62 0.91
N GLY A 47 11.68 1.05 -0.15
CA GLY A 47 12.56 2.22 -0.12
C GLY A 47 11.83 3.52 0.25
N PHE A 48 10.55 3.65 -0.10
CA PHE A 48 9.72 4.77 0.35
C PHE A 48 9.53 4.81 1.86
N ILE A 49 9.44 3.65 2.51
CA ILE A 49 9.31 3.52 3.96
C ILE A 49 10.62 3.97 4.65
N HIS A 50 11.78 3.60 4.08
CA HIS A 50 13.08 3.85 4.72
C HIS A 50 13.70 5.22 4.42
N TYR A 51 13.60 5.70 3.18
CA TYR A 51 14.42 6.81 2.70
C TYR A 51 13.62 8.08 2.35
N GLY A 52 12.29 7.98 2.29
CA GLY A 52 11.42 9.16 2.22
C GLY A 52 11.65 10.08 1.02
N PHE A 53 11.77 9.56 -0.20
CA PHE A 53 11.64 10.43 -1.39
C PHE A 53 10.22 11.03 -1.48
N ASP A 54 10.04 12.12 -2.24
CA ASP A 54 8.72 12.75 -2.40
C ASP A 54 7.70 11.74 -2.94
N ASN A 55 6.70 11.39 -2.12
CA ASN A 55 5.76 10.31 -2.40
C ASN A 55 4.38 10.61 -1.79
N ALA A 56 3.38 9.82 -2.17
CA ALA A 56 2.00 9.99 -1.69
C ALA A 56 1.89 9.96 -0.16
N PHE A 57 2.64 9.08 0.51
CA PHE A 57 2.68 9.02 1.98
C PHE A 57 3.08 10.37 2.58
N LYS A 58 4.20 10.95 2.12
CA LYS A 58 4.68 12.25 2.58
C LYS A 58 3.68 13.38 2.34
N LYS A 59 3.01 13.39 1.18
CA LYS A 59 1.98 14.40 0.89
C LYS A 59 0.76 14.26 1.80
N LEU A 60 0.39 13.05 2.18
CA LEU A 60 -0.74 12.78 3.07
C LEU A 60 -0.43 13.21 4.52
N VAL A 61 0.79 12.92 5.01
CA VAL A 61 1.21 13.27 6.38
C VAL A 61 1.81 14.67 6.50
N ASP A 62 1.92 15.42 5.40
CA ASP A 62 2.37 16.81 5.42
C ASP A 62 1.32 17.71 6.09
N ARG A 63 1.55 18.00 7.37
CA ARG A 63 0.73 18.88 8.20
C ARG A 63 0.54 20.27 7.58
N LYS A 64 1.43 20.74 6.71
CA LYS A 64 1.23 22.02 6.00
C LYS A 64 0.04 21.98 5.06
N ASN A 65 -0.32 20.80 4.55
CA ASN A 65 -1.46 20.56 3.69
C ASN A 65 -2.72 20.17 4.45
N TRP A 66 -2.73 20.14 5.78
CA TRP A 66 -3.92 19.80 6.56
C TRP A 66 -4.84 21.01 6.74
N ASN A 67 -6.15 20.81 6.67
CA ASN A 67 -7.14 21.88 6.83
C ASN A 67 -7.52 22.05 8.31
N TYR A 68 -6.80 22.92 9.03
CA TYR A 68 -6.99 23.16 10.46
C TYR A 68 -8.34 23.80 10.81
N ASP A 69 -8.98 24.51 9.88
CA ASP A 69 -10.32 25.06 10.10
C ASP A 69 -11.35 23.94 10.30
N LEU A 70 -11.17 22.81 9.60
CA LEU A 70 -12.04 21.64 9.68
C LEU A 70 -11.59 20.61 10.73
N LEU A 71 -10.29 20.51 10.97
CA LEU A 71 -9.69 19.57 11.92
C LEU A 71 -9.69 20.11 13.36
N GLY A 72 -9.78 21.43 13.50
CA GLY A 72 -9.82 22.15 14.77
C GLY A 72 -8.45 22.28 15.44
N ILE A 73 -8.31 23.35 16.22
CA ILE A 73 -7.14 23.63 17.07
C ILE A 73 -7.64 23.79 18.50
N ALA A 74 -6.98 23.15 19.47
CA ALA A 74 -7.34 23.28 20.87
C ALA A 74 -7.17 24.74 21.36
N ASP A 75 -8.09 25.22 22.21
CA ASP A 75 -8.02 26.59 22.75
C ASP A 75 -6.75 26.84 23.58
N THR A 76 -6.16 25.79 24.15
CA THR A 76 -4.91 25.83 24.91
C THR A 76 -3.65 25.83 24.05
N ALA A 77 -3.78 25.72 22.72
CA ALA A 77 -2.63 25.71 21.82
C ALA A 77 -1.93 27.08 21.79
N ASP A 78 -0.60 27.05 21.70
CA ASP A 78 0.20 28.26 21.52
C ASP A 78 -0.02 28.84 20.12
N ARG A 79 -0.86 29.88 20.03
CA ARG A 79 -1.21 30.55 18.76
C ARG A 79 -0.07 31.39 18.18
N THR A 80 1.09 31.46 18.83
CA THR A 80 2.30 32.07 18.26
C THR A 80 3.03 31.12 17.31
N LEU A 81 2.77 29.81 17.41
CA LEU A 81 3.32 28.80 16.51
C LEU A 81 2.60 28.79 15.16
N PRO A 82 3.28 28.43 14.06
CA PRO A 82 2.60 28.21 12.80
C PRO A 82 1.64 27.02 12.91
N GLU A 83 0.49 27.07 12.25
CA GLU A 83 -0.57 26.04 12.33
C GLU A 83 -0.06 24.60 12.23
N HIS A 84 0.84 24.34 11.28
CA HIS A 84 1.40 23.01 11.02
C HIS A 84 2.29 22.46 12.14
N ALA A 85 2.71 23.30 13.10
CA ALA A 85 3.43 22.91 14.30
C ALA A 85 2.49 22.62 15.48
N ILE A 86 1.19 22.90 15.33
CA ILE A 86 0.16 22.64 16.33
C ILE A 86 -0.50 21.29 16.03
N GLU A 87 -0.72 20.50 17.07
CA GLU A 87 -1.48 19.25 16.98
C GLU A 87 -2.97 19.58 16.77
N PRO A 88 -3.62 19.09 15.69
CA PRO A 88 -5.04 19.31 15.50
C PRO A 88 -5.87 18.53 16.52
N ILE A 89 -7.14 18.91 16.72
CA ILE A 89 -8.07 18.17 17.59
C ILE A 89 -8.26 16.72 17.08
N ARG A 90 -8.19 16.54 15.75
CA ARG A 90 -8.19 15.23 15.10
C ARG A 90 -7.31 15.25 13.85
N PRO A 91 -6.65 14.13 13.49
CA PRO A 91 -5.97 14.01 12.20
C PRO A 91 -6.96 13.92 11.02
N PRO A 92 -6.50 14.17 9.78
CA PRO A 92 -7.28 13.93 8.58
C PRO A 92 -7.69 12.47 8.42
N LYS A 93 -8.83 12.26 7.78
CA LYS A 93 -9.45 10.99 7.50
C LYS A 93 -9.23 10.57 6.05
N ILE A 94 -8.83 9.32 5.85
CA ILE A 94 -8.68 8.70 4.53
C ILE A 94 -9.31 7.30 4.48
N CYS A 95 -9.62 6.85 3.27
CA CYS A 95 -9.93 5.46 2.96
C CYS A 95 -8.79 4.87 2.15
N LEU A 96 -8.41 3.64 2.47
CA LEU A 96 -7.46 2.87 1.67
C LEU A 96 -8.18 1.82 0.84
N TYR A 97 -7.69 1.57 -0.37
CA TYR A 97 -8.20 0.56 -1.28
C TYR A 97 -7.07 -0.32 -1.80
N HIS A 98 -7.24 -1.62 -1.62
CA HIS A 98 -6.48 -2.64 -2.33
C HIS A 98 -7.15 -2.90 -3.69
N VAL A 99 -6.44 -2.63 -4.78
CA VAL A 99 -6.97 -2.81 -6.13
C VAL A 99 -6.09 -3.78 -6.90
N PHE A 100 -6.69 -4.85 -7.43
CA PHE A 100 -6.07 -5.61 -8.51
C PHE A 100 -6.73 -5.23 -9.83
N ASN A 101 -5.91 -4.82 -10.78
CA ASN A 101 -6.34 -4.51 -12.13
C ASN A 101 -5.49 -5.26 -13.15
N LYS A 102 -5.81 -5.11 -14.44
CA LYS A 102 -5.13 -5.81 -15.54
C LYS A 102 -3.61 -5.61 -15.58
N ASN A 103 -3.08 -4.56 -14.93
CA ASN A 103 -1.67 -4.22 -14.91
C ASN A 103 -0.96 -4.65 -13.62
N GLY A 104 -1.66 -5.16 -12.60
CA GLY A 104 -1.06 -5.54 -11.33
C GLY A 104 -1.90 -5.16 -10.11
N TYR A 105 -1.20 -4.88 -9.02
CA TYR A 105 -1.76 -4.48 -7.73
C TYR A 105 -1.43 -3.02 -7.42
N GLU A 106 -2.37 -2.31 -6.78
CA GLU A 106 -2.18 -0.95 -6.26
C GLU A 106 -2.78 -0.81 -4.85
N LEU A 107 -2.10 -0.05 -4.00
CA LEU A 107 -2.67 0.50 -2.77
C LEU A 107 -2.98 1.99 -3.02
N LEU A 108 -4.25 2.35 -2.90
CA LEU A 108 -4.74 3.70 -3.19
C LEU A 108 -5.30 4.36 -1.92
N ALA A 109 -5.11 5.67 -1.80
CA ALA A 109 -5.71 6.51 -0.76
C ALA A 109 -6.75 7.45 -1.37
N PHE A 110 -7.85 7.67 -0.65
CA PHE A 110 -8.92 8.59 -1.01
C PHE A 110 -9.31 9.44 0.20
N PRO A 111 -9.45 10.77 0.06
CA PRO A 111 -9.98 11.62 1.11
C PRO A 111 -11.51 11.53 1.15
N TYR A 112 -12.08 12.10 2.22
CA TYR A 112 -13.51 12.31 2.35
C TYR A 112 -13.88 13.78 2.16
N VAL A 113 -15.03 14.02 1.53
CA VAL A 113 -15.76 15.30 1.54
C VAL A 113 -17.21 14.97 1.88
N ASN A 114 -17.74 15.52 2.98
CA ASN A 114 -19.07 15.16 3.51
C ASN A 114 -19.32 13.64 3.64
N ASN A 115 -18.33 12.90 4.14
CA ASN A 115 -18.35 11.43 4.24
C ASN A 115 -18.46 10.68 2.91
N LEU A 116 -18.28 11.34 1.77
CA LEU A 116 -18.16 10.72 0.45
C LEU A 116 -16.71 10.69 0.00
N LEU A 117 -16.32 9.60 -0.66
CA LEU A 117 -14.98 9.47 -1.24
C LEU A 117 -14.85 10.33 -2.49
N VAL A 118 -13.70 10.99 -2.62
CA VAL A 118 -13.40 11.89 -3.74
C VAL A 118 -12.16 11.39 -4.48
N ASP A 119 -12.21 11.44 -5.82
CA ASP A 119 -11.11 10.99 -6.70
C ASP A 119 -10.71 12.06 -7.74
N ASP A 120 -11.33 13.23 -7.68
CA ASP A 120 -11.05 14.40 -8.50
C ASP A 120 -10.16 15.40 -7.76
N TYR A 121 -9.44 16.23 -8.51
CA TYR A 121 -8.65 17.31 -7.94
C TYR A 121 -9.51 18.27 -7.12
N ARG A 122 -9.05 18.65 -5.92
CA ARG A 122 -9.72 19.63 -5.06
C ARG A 122 -8.71 20.54 -4.39
N GLU A 123 -9.03 21.83 -4.28
CA GLU A 123 -8.22 22.82 -3.59
C GLU A 123 -9.13 23.90 -3.01
N GLY A 124 -8.87 24.29 -1.76
CA GLY A 124 -9.68 25.30 -1.06
C GLY A 124 -11.12 24.86 -0.76
N ASP A 125 -11.41 23.56 -0.83
CA ASP A 125 -12.71 23.01 -0.46
C ASP A 125 -12.85 23.00 1.08
N PRO A 126 -13.79 23.76 1.67
CA PRO A 126 -13.91 23.88 3.12
C PRO A 126 -14.35 22.58 3.80
N GLN A 127 -14.84 21.61 3.03
CA GLN A 127 -15.28 20.29 3.53
C GLN A 127 -14.23 19.20 3.31
N LEU A 128 -13.07 19.55 2.73
CA LEU A 128 -11.93 18.67 2.58
C LEU A 128 -10.96 18.87 3.75
N GLU A 129 -10.53 17.76 4.35
CA GLU A 129 -9.61 17.76 5.51
C GLU A 129 -8.15 18.06 5.13
N PHE A 130 -7.90 18.23 3.84
CA PHE A 130 -6.66 18.70 3.24
C PHE A 130 -6.90 20.05 2.55
N LYS A 131 -5.91 20.94 2.57
CA LYS A 131 -5.95 22.22 1.82
C LYS A 131 -6.00 21.97 0.31
N ARG A 132 -5.30 20.94 -0.16
CA ARG A 132 -5.32 20.44 -1.53
C ARG A 132 -5.29 18.92 -1.57
N TRP A 133 -6.08 18.34 -2.48
CA TRP A 133 -6.02 16.95 -2.91
C TRP A 133 -5.69 16.88 -4.40
N ASP A 134 -4.54 16.28 -4.71
CA ASP A 134 -4.12 16.00 -6.07
C ASP A 134 -3.97 14.48 -6.27
N PRO A 135 -4.94 13.82 -6.93
CA PRO A 135 -4.89 12.38 -7.16
C PRO A 135 -3.62 11.92 -7.90
N SER A 136 -3.00 12.77 -8.71
CA SER A 136 -1.79 12.40 -9.46
C SER A 136 -0.57 12.18 -8.56
N GLN A 137 -0.56 12.78 -7.37
CA GLN A 137 0.57 12.74 -6.43
C GLN A 137 0.22 12.08 -5.10
N MET A 138 -1.04 12.13 -4.67
CA MET A 138 -1.47 11.73 -3.32
C MET A 138 -2.21 10.39 -3.28
N LYS A 139 -2.78 9.96 -4.41
CA LYS A 139 -3.65 8.77 -4.45
C LYS A 139 -2.86 7.47 -4.36
N LYS A 140 -1.75 7.35 -5.09
CA LYS A 140 -1.08 6.05 -5.31
C LYS A 140 0.06 5.84 -4.33
N LEU A 141 -0.15 4.99 -3.34
CA LEU A 141 0.84 4.67 -2.30
C LEU A 141 1.81 3.59 -2.76
N VAL A 142 1.28 2.51 -3.35
CA VAL A 142 2.06 1.35 -3.78
C VAL A 142 1.54 0.90 -5.13
N ARG A 143 2.45 0.45 -6.00
CA ARG A 143 2.12 -0.25 -7.25
C ARG A 143 3.07 -1.41 -7.47
N ILE A 144 2.53 -2.60 -7.65
CA ILE A 144 3.29 -3.82 -7.95
C ILE A 144 2.76 -4.38 -9.28
N PRO A 145 3.50 -4.22 -10.39
CA PRO A 145 3.05 -4.64 -11.71
C PRO A 145 2.90 -6.17 -11.76
N GLU A 146 1.90 -6.65 -12.50
CA GLU A 146 1.70 -8.07 -12.80
C GLU A 146 1.56 -9.00 -11.56
N LEU A 147 1.33 -8.46 -10.37
CA LEU A 147 1.32 -9.25 -9.12
C LEU A 147 0.30 -10.40 -9.15
N HIS A 148 -0.88 -10.20 -9.75
CA HIS A 148 -1.88 -11.26 -9.90
C HIS A 148 -1.37 -12.44 -10.75
N LYS A 149 -0.64 -12.16 -11.83
CA LYS A 149 0.00 -13.21 -12.65
C LYS A 149 1.19 -13.84 -11.92
N PHE A 150 1.90 -13.07 -11.10
CA PHE A 150 3.01 -13.58 -10.31
C PHE A 150 2.51 -14.55 -9.25
N ILE A 151 1.43 -14.20 -8.54
CA ILE A 151 0.74 -15.10 -7.60
C ILE A 151 0.36 -16.43 -8.28
N ALA A 152 -0.30 -16.37 -9.43
CA ALA A 152 -0.70 -17.58 -10.16
C ALA A 152 0.51 -18.38 -10.68
N PHE A 153 1.57 -17.71 -11.14
CA PHE A 153 2.83 -18.36 -11.51
C PHE A 153 3.44 -19.10 -10.31
N THR A 154 3.52 -18.45 -9.15
CA THR A 154 4.14 -19.00 -7.95
C THR A 154 3.39 -20.22 -7.44
N LEU A 155 2.05 -20.16 -7.40
CA LEU A 155 1.22 -21.29 -6.99
C LEU A 155 1.36 -22.51 -7.90
N ASN A 156 1.60 -22.31 -9.20
CA ASN A 156 1.69 -23.40 -10.16
C ASN A 156 3.09 -24.00 -10.27
N LYS A 157 4.13 -23.18 -10.22
CA LYS A 157 5.51 -23.59 -10.54
C LYS A 157 6.61 -22.73 -9.90
N GLY A 158 6.26 -21.89 -8.92
CA GLY A 158 7.25 -21.09 -8.20
C GLY A 158 8.08 -21.92 -7.25
N ASP A 159 9.24 -21.36 -6.87
CA ASP A 159 10.04 -21.85 -5.77
C ASP A 159 9.77 -21.08 -4.46
N ASP A 160 10.44 -21.50 -3.39
CA ASP A 160 10.30 -20.89 -2.07
C ASP A 160 10.64 -19.39 -2.06
N ALA A 161 11.55 -18.94 -2.91
CA ALA A 161 11.88 -17.51 -3.01
C ALA A 161 10.78 -16.72 -3.73
N ASP A 162 10.11 -17.31 -4.73
CA ASP A 162 8.92 -16.70 -5.34
C ASP A 162 7.79 -16.52 -4.30
N MET A 163 7.60 -17.50 -3.41
CA MET A 163 6.64 -17.40 -2.31
C MET A 163 7.06 -16.34 -1.29
N ALA A 164 8.33 -16.34 -0.89
CA ALA A 164 8.88 -15.34 0.03
C ALA A 164 8.70 -13.91 -0.52
N LEU A 165 8.79 -13.71 -1.84
CA LEU A 165 8.54 -12.41 -2.45
C LEU A 165 7.08 -11.95 -2.34
N ILE A 166 6.10 -12.86 -2.46
CA ILE A 166 4.67 -12.54 -2.26
C ILE A 166 4.40 -12.18 -0.79
N ILE A 167 4.95 -12.95 0.15
CA ILE A 167 4.87 -12.68 1.59
C ILE A 167 5.48 -11.30 1.90
N HIS A 168 6.66 -11.02 1.36
CA HIS A 168 7.33 -9.75 1.54
C HIS A 168 6.51 -8.58 0.96
N ALA A 169 5.91 -8.74 -0.22
CA ALA A 169 4.99 -7.75 -0.80
C ALA A 169 3.82 -7.41 0.13
N HIS A 170 3.20 -8.44 0.71
CA HIS A 170 2.13 -8.28 1.70
C HIS A 170 2.60 -7.50 2.93
N ASN A 171 3.78 -7.84 3.45
CA ASN A 171 4.35 -7.21 4.64
C ASN A 171 4.70 -5.73 4.40
N VAL A 172 5.31 -5.39 3.26
CA VAL A 172 5.62 -4.00 2.89
C VAL A 172 4.35 -3.15 2.78
N VAL A 173 3.30 -3.68 2.13
CA VAL A 173 1.99 -3.02 2.02
C VAL A 173 1.37 -2.78 3.40
N ASN A 174 1.36 -3.78 4.28
CA ASN A 174 0.80 -3.63 5.62
C ASN A 174 1.61 -2.66 6.47
N ARG A 175 2.95 -2.63 6.32
CA ARG A 175 3.79 -1.65 7.01
C ARG A 175 3.44 -0.22 6.58
N MET A 176 3.23 0.02 5.28
CA MET A 176 2.74 1.32 4.78
C MET A 176 1.40 1.71 5.40
N ILE A 177 0.44 0.78 5.50
CA ILE A 177 -0.86 1.02 6.13
C ILE A 177 -0.68 1.35 7.61
N SER A 178 0.09 0.56 8.36
CA SER A 178 0.34 0.80 9.79
C SER A 178 0.99 2.15 10.05
N MET A 179 1.93 2.58 9.20
CA MET A 179 2.52 3.92 9.30
C MET A 179 1.50 5.03 9.06
N LEU A 180 0.60 4.87 8.08
CA LEU A 180 -0.47 5.85 7.86
C LEU A 180 -1.45 5.90 9.05
N GLN A 181 -1.74 4.75 9.67
CA GLN A 181 -2.60 4.67 10.86
C GLN A 181 -2.00 5.35 12.11
N GLN A 182 -0.69 5.56 12.15
CA GLN A 182 -0.04 6.31 13.23
C GLN A 182 -0.22 7.82 13.08
N GLU A 183 -0.37 8.32 11.85
CA GLU A 183 -0.41 9.75 11.54
C GLU A 183 -1.81 10.26 11.17
N LEU A 184 -2.69 9.39 10.66
CA LEU A 184 -3.99 9.72 10.07
C LEU A 184 -5.09 8.79 10.57
N ILE A 185 -6.34 9.22 10.42
CA ILE A 185 -7.50 8.37 10.65
C ILE A 185 -7.78 7.55 9.38
N VAL A 186 -7.29 6.31 9.33
CA VAL A 186 -7.69 5.35 8.28
C VAL A 186 -9.07 4.80 8.65
N ASN A 187 -10.12 5.42 8.10
CA ASN A 187 -11.52 5.09 8.43
C ASN A 187 -11.90 3.70 7.96
N GLU A 188 -11.46 3.34 6.75
CA GLU A 188 -11.79 2.08 6.11
C GLU A 188 -10.63 1.60 5.23
N ILE A 189 -10.49 0.26 5.15
CA ILE A 189 -9.61 -0.42 4.21
C ILE A 189 -10.50 -1.35 3.39
N ARG A 190 -10.62 -1.08 2.09
CA ARG A 190 -11.52 -1.76 1.16
C ARG A 190 -10.74 -2.54 0.10
N GLY A 191 -11.45 -3.38 -0.64
CA GLY A 191 -10.89 -4.16 -1.73
C GLY A 191 -10.23 -5.46 -1.28
N LEU A 192 -9.44 -6.05 -2.17
CA LEU A 192 -8.88 -7.39 -2.01
C LEU A 192 -7.39 -7.32 -1.65
N SER A 193 -7.02 -7.69 -0.43
CA SER A 193 -5.62 -7.69 0.00
C SER A 193 -4.78 -8.74 -0.74
N ILE A 194 -3.45 -8.61 -0.69
CA ILE A 194 -2.52 -9.57 -1.34
C ILE A 194 -2.74 -11.00 -0.80
N ASP A 195 -2.88 -11.17 0.52
CA ASP A 195 -3.17 -12.48 1.14
C ASP A 195 -4.53 -13.04 0.68
N GLN A 196 -5.56 -12.20 0.60
CA GLN A 196 -6.88 -12.64 0.12
C GLN A 196 -6.84 -13.02 -1.36
N ALA A 197 -6.11 -12.28 -2.20
CA ALA A 197 -5.92 -12.60 -3.61
C ALA A 197 -5.16 -13.92 -3.80
N PHE A 198 -4.10 -14.12 -3.01
CA PHE A 198 -3.36 -15.38 -2.97
C PHE A 198 -4.28 -16.57 -2.64
N LYS A 199 -5.02 -16.49 -1.54
CA LYS A 199 -5.97 -17.53 -1.12
C LYS A 199 -7.09 -17.77 -2.13
N ARG A 200 -7.54 -16.74 -2.85
CA ARG A 200 -8.54 -16.89 -3.93
C ARG A 200 -7.97 -17.67 -5.11
N GLN A 201 -6.76 -17.32 -5.56
CA GLN A 201 -6.11 -18.04 -6.65
C GLN A 201 -5.78 -19.48 -6.27
N GLU A 202 -5.35 -19.72 -5.04
CA GLU A 202 -5.05 -21.06 -4.52
C GLU A 202 -6.29 -21.97 -4.51
N ARG A 203 -7.47 -21.42 -4.22
CA ARG A 203 -8.74 -22.16 -4.24
C ARG A 203 -9.28 -22.42 -5.65
N HIS A 204 -8.82 -21.68 -6.64
CA HIS A 204 -9.26 -21.74 -8.03
C HIS A 204 -8.06 -21.81 -8.99
N PRO A 205 -7.20 -22.85 -8.87
CA PRO A 205 -5.99 -22.97 -9.68
C PRO A 205 -6.29 -23.12 -11.18
N GLU A 206 -7.49 -23.58 -11.53
CA GLU A 206 -7.97 -23.73 -12.91
C GLU A 206 -8.32 -22.42 -13.60
N LEU A 207 -8.62 -21.37 -12.83
CA LEU A 207 -9.03 -20.07 -13.37
C LEU A 207 -7.81 -19.20 -13.71
N LYS A 208 -7.96 -18.41 -14.76
CA LYS A 208 -6.98 -17.35 -15.07
C LYS A 208 -6.91 -16.36 -13.90
N PRO A 209 -5.75 -15.74 -13.63
CA PRO A 209 -5.62 -14.79 -12.53
C PRO A 209 -6.58 -13.60 -12.66
N GLU A 210 -6.90 -13.18 -13.87
CA GLU A 210 -7.92 -12.16 -14.11
C GLU A 210 -9.32 -12.60 -13.66
N GLU A 211 -9.65 -13.86 -13.84
CA GLU A 211 -10.94 -14.41 -13.44
C GLU A 211 -10.96 -14.67 -11.93
N ALA A 212 -9.93 -15.27 -11.35
CA ALA A 212 -9.90 -15.60 -9.92
C ALA A 212 -9.76 -14.38 -8.99
N ILE A 213 -8.97 -13.38 -9.39
CA ILE A 213 -8.58 -12.25 -8.51
C ILE A 213 -9.37 -10.98 -8.83
N LEU A 214 -9.64 -10.69 -10.11
CA LEU A 214 -10.36 -9.45 -10.47
C LEU A 214 -11.88 -9.63 -10.42
N SER A 215 -12.42 -10.85 -10.60
CA SER A 215 -13.85 -11.07 -10.41
C SER A 215 -14.22 -10.93 -8.93
N GLY A 216 -15.16 -10.02 -8.64
CA GLY A 216 -15.60 -9.71 -7.29
C GLY A 216 -15.01 -8.45 -6.64
N GLN A 217 -14.21 -7.64 -7.35
CA GLN A 217 -13.83 -6.30 -6.83
C GLN A 217 -14.94 -5.24 -7.00
N LEU A 218 -15.91 -5.49 -7.89
CA LEU A 218 -17.00 -4.54 -8.20
C LEU A 218 -18.27 -4.72 -7.35
N GLN A 219 -18.33 -5.70 -6.45
CA GLN A 219 -19.49 -5.92 -5.59
C GLN A 219 -19.26 -5.35 -4.18
N LYS A 220 -19.32 -4.02 -4.05
CA LYS A 220 -19.70 -3.27 -2.82
C LYS A 220 -19.53 -1.76 -3.08
N ASN A 221 -20.20 -1.27 -4.12
CA ASN A 221 -20.51 0.15 -4.26
C ASN A 221 -22.03 0.25 -4.25
N GLY A 222 -22.61 0.22 -3.07
CA GLY A 222 -24.02 0.44 -2.77
C GLY A 222 -24.11 1.07 -1.39
#